data_AF-A0A429WHQ7-F1
#
_entry.id   AF-A0A429WHQ7-F1
#
_cell.length_a   1.000
_cell.length_b   1.000
_cell.length_c   1.000
_cell.angle_alpha   90.00
_cell.angle_beta   90.00
_cell.angle_gamma   90.00
#
_symmetry.space_group_name_H-M   'P 1'
#
loop_
_entity.id
_entity.type
_entity.pdbx_description
1 polymer ?
#
loop_
_entity_poly.entity_id
_entity_poly.type
_entity_poly.pdbx_seq_one_letter_code
_entity_poly.pdbx_strand_id
1 'polypeptide(L)'
;MLNKSSSFMCPVCGYPDLNEAPYDSFGCATYSICPCCGTEFGYDDSEVSHSVLREKWVNGGMKWWSEYLPSSTNWNPVRQLEEAGLASGK
;
A
#
# COMPACT_ATOMS: atom_id res chain seq x y z
N MET A 1 21.71 2.34 18.95
CA MET A 1 20.64 1.36 18.69
C MET A 1 19.67 2.05 17.74
N LEU A 2 19.57 1.61 16.50
CA LEU A 2 18.64 2.26 15.56
C LEU A 2 17.22 1.92 16.01
N ASN A 3 16.50 2.93 16.51
CA ASN A 3 15.07 2.85 16.77
C ASN A 3 14.41 2.34 15.49
N LYS A 4 13.91 1.11 15.52
CA LYS A 4 13.07 0.56 14.46
C LYS A 4 11.76 1.35 14.51
N SER A 5 11.68 2.43 13.74
CA SER A 5 10.41 3.09 13.43
C SER A 5 9.48 2.01 12.90
N SER A 6 8.32 1.85 13.54
CA SER A 6 7.31 0.89 13.09
C SER A 6 6.75 1.35 11.75
N SER A 7 7.34 0.89 10.65
CA SER A 7 6.79 1.09 9.32
C SER A 7 5.48 0.31 9.18
N PHE A 8 4.45 0.94 8.61
CA PHE A 8 3.14 0.30 8.38
C PHE A 8 3.06 -0.24 6.96
N MET A 9 2.42 -1.40 6.80
CA MET A 9 2.23 -2.03 5.50
C MET A 9 0.92 -1.57 4.86
N CYS A 10 0.96 -1.21 3.58
CA CYS A 10 -0.24 -0.94 2.81
C CYS A 10 -1.04 -2.23 2.56
N PRO A 11 -2.32 -2.31 2.97
CA PRO A 11 -3.13 -3.51 2.82
C PRO A 11 -3.58 -3.74 1.36
N VAL A 12 -3.48 -2.71 0.52
CA VAL A 12 -3.80 -2.82 -0.91
C VAL A 12 -2.63 -3.42 -1.67
N CYS A 13 -1.44 -2.82 -1.62
CA CYS A 13 -0.32 -3.22 -2.48
C CYS A 13 0.86 -3.88 -1.76
N GLY A 14 0.87 -3.94 -0.43
CA GLY A 14 1.97 -4.52 0.34
C GLY A 14 3.19 -3.60 0.54
N TYR A 15 3.12 -2.34 0.14
CA TYR A 15 4.21 -1.38 0.37
C TYR A 15 4.52 -1.29 1.88
N PRO A 16 5.75 -1.59 2.32
CA PRO A 16 6.04 -1.84 3.72
C PRO A 16 6.31 -0.58 4.55
N ASP A 17 6.50 0.57 3.90
CA ASP A 17 7.02 1.80 4.50
C ASP A 17 6.03 2.97 4.43
N LEU A 18 4.77 2.73 4.78
CA LEU A 18 3.84 3.84 5.03
C LEU A 18 4.29 4.64 6.26
N ASN A 19 4.23 5.96 6.14
CA ASN A 19 4.59 6.88 7.23
C ASN A 19 3.63 6.81 8.42
N GLU A 20 2.40 6.36 8.18
CA GLU A 20 1.35 6.19 9.18
C GLU A 20 0.51 4.94 8.86
N ALA A 21 -0.20 4.43 9.87
CA ALA A 21 -1.12 3.33 9.67
C ALA A 21 -2.29 3.77 8.78
N PRO A 22 -2.84 2.91 7.91
CA PRO A 22 -4.07 3.23 7.16
C PRO A 22 -5.26 3.60 8.06
N TYR A 23 -5.35 2.93 9.22
CA TYR A 23 -6.34 3.16 10.26
C TYR A 23 -5.66 3.17 11.63
N ASP A 24 -6.15 4.02 12.53
CA ASP A 24 -5.65 4.13 13.89
C ASP A 24 -6.16 2.99 14.80
N SER A 25 -5.80 3.04 16.09
CA SER A 25 -6.23 2.02 17.07
C SER A 25 -7.74 1.98 17.33
N PHE A 26 -8.49 2.99 16.92
CA PHE A 26 -9.95 3.08 17.04
C PHE A 26 -10.66 2.68 15.75
N GLY A 27 -9.91 2.35 14.69
CA GLY A 27 -10.44 2.02 13.37
C GLY A 27 -10.82 3.25 12.54
N CYS A 28 -10.40 4.46 12.94
CA CYS A 28 -10.59 5.66 12.15
C CYS A 28 -9.52 5.72 11.05
N ALA A 29 -9.95 6.01 9.81
CA ALA A 29 -9.03 6.19 8.70
C ALA A 29 -8.14 7.42 8.92
N THR A 30 -6.89 7.33 8.52
CA THR A 30 -5.96 8.46 8.65
C THR A 30 -5.94 9.38 7.42
N TYR A 31 -6.58 8.96 6.32
CA TYR A 31 -6.58 9.68 5.05
C TYR A 31 -5.19 9.85 4.43
N SER A 32 -4.20 9.04 4.84
CA SER A 32 -2.94 8.94 4.09
C SER A 32 -3.17 8.34 2.72
N ILE A 33 -2.33 8.79 1.79
CA ILE A 33 -2.26 8.24 0.45
C ILE A 33 -1.04 7.32 0.37
N CYS A 34 -1.24 6.08 -0.03
CA CYS A 34 -0.12 5.17 -0.27
C CYS A 34 0.72 5.67 -1.45
N PRO A 35 2.03 5.96 -1.30
CA PRO A 35 2.86 6.46 -2.40
C PRO A 35 3.05 5.43 -3.52
N CYS A 36 2.87 4.14 -3.20
CA CYS A 36 3.01 3.05 -4.15
C CYS A 36 1.77 2.88 -5.03
N CYS A 37 0.59 2.58 -4.44
CA CYS A 37 -0.63 2.28 -5.22
C CYS A 37 -1.61 3.44 -5.36
N GLY A 38 -1.40 4.54 -4.63
CA GLY A 38 -2.22 5.74 -4.71
C GLY A 38 -3.55 5.67 -3.95
N THR A 39 -3.83 4.59 -3.22
CA THR A 39 -5.05 4.49 -2.40
C THR A 39 -5.03 5.54 -1.30
N GLU A 40 -6.08 6.35 -1.23
CA GLU A 40 -6.41 7.20 -0.09
C GLU A 40 -7.31 6.44 0.90
N PHE A 41 -6.78 6.11 2.07
CA PHE A 41 -7.50 5.32 3.07
C PHE A 41 -8.63 6.11 3.72
N GLY A 42 -9.81 5.52 3.84
CA GLY A 42 -11.05 6.18 4.25
C GLY A 42 -11.80 6.88 3.12
N TYR A 43 -11.21 7.01 1.93
CA TYR A 43 -11.86 7.57 0.75
C TYR A 43 -12.05 6.51 -0.34
N ASP A 44 -10.97 6.02 -0.94
CA ASP A 44 -11.01 5.02 -2.00
C ASP A 44 -11.53 3.65 -1.52
N ASP A 45 -11.25 3.32 -0.25
CA ASP A 45 -11.67 2.07 0.38
C ASP A 45 -12.91 2.21 1.28
N SER A 46 -13.63 3.35 1.17
CA SER A 46 -14.85 3.60 1.95
C SER A 46 -15.99 2.64 1.58
N GLU A 47 -16.12 2.30 0.30
CA GLU A 47 -17.13 1.37 -0.23
C GLU A 47 -16.53 0.17 -0.98
N VAL A 48 -15.20 0.16 -1.17
CA VAL A 48 -14.49 -0.83 -1.97
C VAL A 48 -13.43 -1.53 -1.12
N SER A 49 -13.46 -2.86 -1.11
CA SER A 49 -12.46 -3.64 -0.36
C SER A 49 -11.04 -3.43 -0.88
N HIS A 50 -10.05 -3.57 0.00
CA HIS A 50 -8.63 -3.50 -0.37
C HIS A 50 -8.23 -4.50 -1.45
N SER A 51 -8.85 -5.69 -1.52
CA SER A 51 -8.59 -6.67 -2.57
C SER A 51 -9.05 -6.19 -3.95
N VAL A 52 -10.21 -5.52 -4.05
CA VAL A 52 -10.70 -4.96 -5.32
C VAL A 52 -9.82 -3.80 -5.77
N LEU A 53 -9.40 -2.93 -4.85
CA LEU A 53 -8.44 -1.86 -5.16
C LEU A 53 -7.08 -2.43 -5.61
N ARG A 54 -6.63 -3.52 -5.00
CA ARG A 54 -5.42 -4.24 -5.40
C ARG A 54 -5.54 -4.77 -6.81
N GLU A 55 -6.64 -5.47 -7.14
CA GLU A 55 -6.89 -5.97 -8.48
C GLU A 55 -6.92 -4.84 -9.51
N LYS A 56 -7.53 -3.70 -9.19
CA LYS A 56 -7.53 -2.51 -10.05
C LYS A 56 -6.10 -2.01 -10.31
N TRP A 57 -5.26 -1.92 -9.27
CA TRP A 57 -3.85 -1.53 -9.41
C TRP A 57 -3.04 -2.55 -10.21
N VAL A 58 -3.25 -3.85 -9.97
CA VAL A 58 -2.62 -4.95 -10.72
C VAL A 58 -2.98 -4.88 -12.20
N ASN A 59 -4.27 -4.78 -12.52
CA ASN A 59 -4.76 -4.66 -13.89
C ASN A 59 -4.31 -3.35 -14.56
N GLY A 60 -4.02 -2.30 -13.78
CA GLY A 60 -3.44 -1.05 -14.24
C GLY A 60 -1.93 -1.10 -14.53
N GLY A 61 -1.29 -2.26 -14.37
CA GLY A 61 0.13 -2.46 -14.59
C GLY A 61 1.01 -2.17 -13.39
N MET A 62 0.43 -2.11 -12.19
CA MET A 62 1.15 -1.93 -10.91
C MET A 62 2.10 -0.73 -10.93
N LYS A 63 1.64 0.39 -11.47
CA LYS A 63 2.45 1.60 -11.58
C LYS A 63 2.70 2.18 -10.20
N TRP A 64 3.91 2.68 -9.97
CA TRP A 64 4.19 3.53 -8.83
C TRP A 64 3.41 4.83 -8.97
N TRP A 65 2.62 5.19 -7.96
CA TRP A 65 1.70 6.30 -8.04
C TRP A 65 2.36 7.65 -7.76
N SER A 66 3.26 7.74 -6.78
CA SER A 66 3.81 9.02 -6.36
C SER A 66 4.83 9.57 -7.35
N GLU A 67 4.61 10.81 -7.81
CA GLU A 67 5.57 11.55 -8.63
C GLU A 67 6.68 12.20 -7.79
N TYR A 68 6.44 12.39 -6.47
CA TYR A 68 7.34 13.12 -5.57
C TYR A 68 8.16 12.22 -4.66
N LEU A 69 7.63 11.05 -4.30
CA LEU A 69 8.36 10.04 -3.53
C LEU A 69 8.76 8.91 -4.49
N PRO A 70 10.02 8.85 -4.94
CA PRO A 70 10.42 7.84 -5.91
C PRO A 70 10.43 6.44 -5.28
N SER A 71 10.07 5.44 -6.07
CA SER A 71 10.34 4.04 -5.73
C SER A 71 11.85 3.79 -5.63
N SER A 72 12.24 2.68 -4.99
CA SER A 72 13.63 2.22 -5.04
C SER A 72 14.06 1.86 -6.49
N THR A 73 15.36 1.97 -6.78
CA THR A 73 15.94 1.83 -8.14
C THR A 73 15.65 0.49 -8.82
N ASN A 74 15.25 -0.55 -8.06
CA ASN A 74 14.92 -1.88 -8.58
C ASN A 74 13.59 -2.39 -7.99
N TRP A 75 12.65 -1.48 -7.75
CA TRP A 75 11.35 -1.84 -7.20
C TRP A 75 10.62 -2.85 -8.12
N ASN A 76 10.12 -3.93 -7.53
CA ASN A 76 9.39 -4.98 -8.21
C ASN A 76 8.02 -5.14 -7.53
N PRO A 77 6.91 -4.75 -8.19
CA PRO A 77 5.58 -4.78 -7.59
C PRO A 77 5.06 -6.20 -7.34
N VAL A 78 5.46 -7.18 -8.16
CA VAL A 78 5.07 -8.59 -7.98
C VAL A 78 5.71 -9.14 -6.72
N ARG A 79 7.02 -8.94 -6.56
CA ARG A 79 7.75 -9.36 -5.36
C ARG A 79 7.20 -8.68 -4.09
N GLN A 80 6.80 -7.41 -4.18
CA GLN A 80 6.16 -6.70 -3.07
C GLN A 80 4.87 -7.39 -2.61
N LEU A 81 4.02 -7.81 -3.56
CA LEU A 81 2.80 -8.56 -3.24
C LEU A 81 3.10 -9.94 -2.64
N GLU A 82 4.11 -10.65 -3.17
CA GLU A 82 4.53 -11.96 -2.64
C GLU A 82 5.05 -11.86 -1.20
N GLU A 83 5.94 -10.90 -0.93
CA GLU A 83 6.51 -10.67 0.41
C GLU A 83 5.45 -10.21 1.42
N ALA A 84 4.41 -9.52 0.97
CA ALA A 84 3.26 -9.13 1.79
C ALA A 84 2.20 -10.25 1.95
N GLY A 85 2.33 -11.38 1.25
CA GLY A 85 1.32 -12.44 1.25
C GLY A 85 -0.01 -12.03 0.57
N LEU A 86 0.06 -11.06 -0.34
CA LEU A 86 -1.09 -10.46 -1.03
C LEU A 86 -1.19 -10.83 -2.51
N ALA A 87 -0.22 -11.59 -3.04
CA ALA A 87 -0.23 -12.09 -4.41
C ALA A 87 -1.46 -12.98 -4.66
N SER A 88 -2.16 -12.74 -5.77
CA SER A 88 -3.32 -13.54 -6.17
C SER A 88 -2.90 -14.95 -6.58
N GLY A 89 -3.35 -15.96 -5.84
CA GLY A 89 -3.31 -17.37 -6.24
C GLY A 89 -2.04 -18.14 -5.85
N LYS A 90 -2.21 -19.07 -4.93
CA LYS A 90 -1.95 -20.48 -5.25
C LYS A 90 -3.28 -21.20 -5.38
#